data_AF-A0A182EC06-F1
#
_entry.id   AF-A0A182EC06-F1
#
_cell.length_a   1.000
_cell.length_b   1.000
_cell.length_c   1.000
_cell.angle_alpha   90.00
_cell.angle_beta   90.00
_cell.angle_gamma   90.00
#
_symmetry.space_group_name_H-M   'P 1'
#
loop_
_entity.id
_entity.type
_entity.pdbx_description
1 polymer ?
#
loop_
_entity_poly.entity_id
_entity_poly.type
_entity_poly.pdbx_seq_one_letter_code
_entity_poly.pdbx_strand_id
1 'polypeptide(L)'
;MLEASIPRVEDHCRVLIYIKQFGPRSPALFNCLLERLQRVQCLQVSDNPKRIFVADFSVTINADLIKFGELQAHRRIIGFIGVIQAPVEDEKAELSQQLSDVNIAEDHRASISNRRSYFAKIKEQYDSVKTEYASTIVDSRCIVIGYSEESIKGLCSSRELFCFKTLDDADSLEIGIRDFLRSIYYVLESRRLDLSFEKLECPPYPMLTEEQKYRQGLENKNCKIYRKKCIGRLRKQVADYTLLTGLPTLAMDSYQSAIEFLKQTNDLLWLAAAYEGWACAAIAAKYDLTEEYASISGIQRISTMTSEQILSARKTTQYGTGISVGHQRHWSDEECSLKILSALGEVQILDERSFRQSFRLRWNGSAYAKLDILIRINAYCTLARSGKCEISYIEIVEKFKTALECYERFSFTAWIEYECMMKAASVFRYQHLYVDMEAC
;
A
#
# COMPACT_ATOMS: atom_id res chain seq x y z
N MET A 1 -6.81 -15.45 15.35
CA MET A 1 -5.64 -14.58 15.08
C MET A 1 -5.72 -14.22 13.62
N LEU A 2 -5.78 -12.92 13.28
CA LEU A 2 -5.60 -12.50 11.89
C LEU A 2 -4.15 -12.83 11.49
N GLU A 3 -3.93 -13.33 10.28
CA GLU A 3 -2.58 -13.48 9.74
C GLU A 3 -1.94 -12.08 9.70
N ALA A 4 -0.88 -11.89 10.48
CA ALA A 4 -0.08 -10.68 10.39
C ALA A 4 0.60 -10.68 9.02
N SER A 5 0.13 -9.81 8.12
CA SER A 5 0.71 -9.65 6.80
C SER A 5 2.19 -9.30 6.93
N ILE A 6 3.05 -10.08 6.28
CA ILE A 6 4.51 -9.87 6.29
C ILE A 6 4.80 -8.41 5.90
N PRO A 7 5.51 -7.63 6.76
CA PRO A 7 5.83 -6.23 6.50
C PRO A 7 6.60 -6.08 5.19
N ARG A 8 6.26 -5.05 4.41
CA ARG A 8 6.85 -4.85 3.08
C ARG A 8 7.49 -3.48 2.91
N VAL A 9 8.25 -3.34 1.85
CA VAL A 9 8.90 -2.08 1.49
C VAL A 9 7.87 -1.07 1.02
N GLU A 10 6.85 -1.52 0.30
CA GLU A 10 5.82 -0.67 -0.28
C GLU A 10 4.93 0.01 0.76
N ASP A 11 4.90 -0.49 2.00
CA ASP A 11 4.19 0.15 3.12
C ASP A 11 4.71 1.58 3.35
N HIS A 12 6.01 1.85 3.10
CA HIS A 12 6.57 3.21 3.13
C HIS A 12 6.09 4.13 2.00
N CYS A 13 5.50 3.56 0.94
CA CYS A 13 5.02 4.28 -0.24
C CYS A 13 3.50 4.50 -0.22
N ARG A 14 2.80 4.06 0.85
CA ARG A 14 1.34 4.10 0.97
C ARG A 14 0.90 5.02 2.12
N VAL A 15 -0.19 5.76 1.92
CA VAL A 15 -0.85 6.50 3.00
C VAL A 15 -1.92 5.65 3.67
N LEU A 16 -1.93 5.62 5.00
CA LEU A 16 -2.96 4.89 5.75
C LEU A 16 -4.28 5.69 5.81
N ILE A 17 -5.37 5.05 5.35
CA ILE A 17 -6.73 5.57 5.41
C ILE A 17 -7.57 4.64 6.29
N TYR A 18 -8.01 5.15 7.44
CA TYR A 18 -8.82 4.39 8.38
C TYR A 18 -10.29 4.38 7.94
N ILE A 19 -10.91 3.20 7.90
CA ILE A 19 -12.33 3.03 7.58
C ILE A 19 -13.07 2.50 8.82
N LYS A 20 -14.16 3.18 9.22
CA LYS A 20 -14.99 2.75 10.36
C LYS A 20 -16.49 2.79 10.01
N GLN A 21 -17.17 1.65 10.20
CA GLN A 21 -18.62 1.56 10.07
C GLN A 21 -19.31 2.02 11.36
N PHE A 22 -20.39 2.80 11.22
CA PHE A 22 -21.26 3.28 12.29
C PHE A 22 -22.72 2.88 12.01
N GLY A 23 -23.52 2.72 13.08
CA GLY A 23 -24.91 2.26 12.96
C GLY A 23 -25.04 0.74 12.76
N PRO A 24 -26.08 0.25 12.06
CA PRO A 24 -26.29 -1.17 11.82
C PRO A 24 -25.18 -1.73 10.92
N ARG A 25 -24.72 -2.94 11.24
CA ARG A 25 -23.64 -3.60 10.51
C ARG A 25 -24.23 -4.56 9.48
N SER A 26 -24.07 -4.23 8.20
CA SER A 26 -24.27 -5.17 7.09
C SER A 26 -22.90 -5.59 6.55
N PRO A 27 -22.38 -6.78 6.89
CA PRO A 27 -21.05 -7.21 6.45
C PRO A 27 -20.94 -7.34 4.92
N ALA A 28 -22.00 -7.80 4.25
CA ALA A 28 -21.99 -7.98 2.80
C ALA A 28 -21.80 -6.65 2.04
N LEU A 29 -22.57 -5.63 2.40
CA LEU A 29 -22.49 -4.31 1.76
C LEU A 29 -21.23 -3.54 2.18
N PHE A 30 -20.76 -3.70 3.43
CA PHE A 30 -19.49 -3.13 3.87
C PHE A 30 -18.28 -3.76 3.15
N ASN A 31 -18.27 -5.07 2.94
CA ASN A 31 -17.22 -5.75 2.19
C ASN A 31 -17.23 -5.34 0.70
N CYS A 32 -18.41 -5.26 0.07
CA CYS A 32 -18.53 -4.79 -1.32
C CYS A 32 -18.06 -3.32 -1.47
N LEU A 33 -18.32 -2.47 -0.46
CA LEU A 33 -17.77 -1.12 -0.40
C LEU A 33 -16.23 -1.15 -0.29
N LEU A 34 -15.66 -1.98 0.58
CA LEU A 34 -14.21 -2.09 0.76
C LEU A 34 -13.50 -2.54 -0.53
N GLU A 35 -14.04 -3.56 -1.23
CA GLU A 35 -13.54 -3.99 -2.54
C GLU A 35 -13.53 -2.85 -3.58
N ARG A 36 -14.51 -1.94 -3.52
CA ARG A 36 -14.59 -0.77 -4.41
C ARG A 36 -13.55 0.28 -4.04
N LEU A 37 -13.36 0.56 -2.75
CA LEU A 37 -12.30 1.46 -2.28
C LEU A 37 -10.92 0.95 -2.75
N GLN A 38 -10.66 -0.36 -2.65
CA GLN A 38 -9.43 -0.98 -3.14
C GLN A 38 -9.17 -0.79 -4.65
N ARG A 39 -10.21 -0.68 -5.50
CA ARG A 39 -10.02 -0.37 -6.94
C ARG A 39 -9.49 1.05 -7.18
N VAL A 40 -9.76 1.95 -6.24
CA VAL A 40 -9.37 3.37 -6.26
C VAL A 40 -8.08 3.62 -5.47
N GLN A 41 -7.44 2.58 -4.93
CA GLN A 41 -6.23 2.70 -4.10
C GLN A 41 -5.05 3.40 -4.79
N CYS A 42 -4.99 3.41 -6.13
CA CYS A 42 -3.96 4.07 -6.91
C CYS A 42 -4.53 5.29 -7.66
N LEU A 43 -3.92 6.45 -7.43
CA LEU A 43 -4.26 7.70 -8.08
C LEU A 43 -3.03 8.23 -8.85
N GLN A 44 -3.11 8.30 -10.17
CA GLN A 44 -2.13 9.04 -10.96
C GLN A 44 -2.35 10.55 -10.76
N VAL A 45 -1.32 11.24 -10.25
CA VAL A 45 -1.37 12.66 -9.86
C VAL A 45 -0.51 13.57 -10.75
N SER A 46 0.36 12.98 -11.56
CA SER A 46 1.20 13.65 -12.55
C SER A 46 1.53 12.65 -13.67
N ASP A 47 1.58 13.13 -14.91
CA ASP A 47 1.91 12.32 -16.08
C ASP A 47 3.40 12.43 -16.46
N ASN A 48 4.04 13.57 -16.17
CA ASN A 48 5.45 13.83 -16.51
C ASN A 48 6.19 14.62 -15.41
N PRO A 49 7.06 13.97 -14.61
CA PRO A 49 7.21 12.52 -14.51
C PRO A 49 5.91 11.87 -14.03
N LYS A 50 5.67 10.62 -14.45
CA LYS A 50 4.54 9.81 -13.97
C LYS A 50 4.67 9.65 -12.45
N ARG A 51 3.64 10.06 -11.69
CA ARG A 51 3.58 9.87 -10.23
C ARG A 51 2.27 9.19 -9.87
N ILE A 52 2.39 8.17 -9.02
CA ILE A 52 1.24 7.42 -8.48
C ILE A 52 1.24 7.63 -6.97
N PHE A 53 0.11 8.13 -6.48
CA PHE A 53 -0.21 8.22 -5.06
C PHE A 53 -0.99 6.95 -4.67
N VAL A 54 -0.53 6.23 -3.65
CA VAL A 54 -1.13 4.96 -3.23
C VAL A 54 -1.70 5.07 -1.82
N ALA A 55 -2.93 4.63 -1.64
CA ALA A 55 -3.61 4.56 -0.35
C ALA A 55 -3.77 3.12 0.13
N ASP A 56 -3.59 2.90 1.43
CA ASP A 56 -3.99 1.67 2.11
C ASP A 56 -5.32 1.89 2.84
N PHE A 57 -6.33 1.08 2.49
CA PHE A 57 -7.69 1.17 3.02
C PHE A 57 -7.89 0.15 4.14
N SER A 58 -7.63 0.57 5.38
CA SER A 58 -7.57 -0.32 6.55
C SER A 58 -8.76 -0.15 7.50
N VAL A 59 -9.41 -1.27 7.83
CA VAL A 59 -10.56 -1.33 8.77
C VAL A 59 -10.09 -1.57 10.22
N THR A 60 -8.93 -2.20 10.39
CA THR A 60 -8.31 -2.48 11.69
C THR A 60 -7.04 -1.67 11.85
N ILE A 61 -6.81 -1.13 13.04
CA ILE A 61 -5.68 -0.26 13.34
C ILE A 61 -4.80 -0.91 14.40
N ASN A 62 -3.49 -0.97 14.14
CA ASN A 62 -2.51 -1.44 15.12
C ASN A 62 -2.00 -0.26 15.95
N ALA A 63 -2.51 -0.12 17.18
CA ALA A 63 -2.14 0.94 18.12
C ALA A 63 -0.64 0.94 18.47
N ASP A 64 0.00 -0.24 18.53
CA ASP A 64 1.43 -0.37 18.82
C ASP A 64 2.32 0.15 17.68
N LEU A 65 1.81 0.22 16.45
CA LEU A 65 2.53 0.78 15.31
C LEU A 65 2.20 2.26 15.06
N ILE A 66 0.96 2.69 15.31
CA ILE A 66 0.55 4.11 15.13
C ILE A 66 1.36 5.06 16.01
N LYS A 67 1.76 4.65 17.22
CA LYS A 67 2.62 5.49 18.09
C LYS A 67 3.96 5.88 17.46
N PHE A 68 4.41 5.15 16.44
CA PHE A 68 5.61 5.47 15.64
C PHE A 68 5.34 6.37 14.43
N GLY A 69 4.09 6.81 14.20
CA GLY A 69 3.73 7.67 13.08
C GLY A 69 4.53 8.97 13.02
N GLU A 70 4.96 9.52 14.16
CA GLU A 70 5.80 10.72 14.16
C GLU A 70 7.20 10.46 13.58
N LEU A 71 7.74 9.26 13.85
CA LEU A 71 9.04 8.77 13.34
C LEU A 71 8.95 8.26 11.89
N GLN A 72 7.82 7.66 11.49
CA GLN A 72 7.60 7.05 10.18
C GLN A 72 6.21 7.43 9.64
N ALA A 73 6.16 8.41 8.72
CA ALA A 73 4.90 9.05 8.36
C ALA A 73 3.86 8.12 7.70
N HIS A 74 4.28 7.01 7.07
CA HIS A 74 3.37 6.03 6.47
C HIS A 74 2.43 5.36 7.48
N ARG A 75 2.79 5.33 8.78
CA ARG A 75 1.97 4.78 9.86
C ARG A 75 0.91 5.74 10.40
N ARG A 76 0.97 7.02 10.03
CA ARG A 76 0.00 8.04 10.46
C ARG A 76 -1.34 7.77 9.77
N ILE A 77 -2.46 7.84 10.49
CA ILE A 77 -3.78 7.91 9.84
C ILE A 77 -3.89 9.26 9.15
N ILE A 78 -3.67 9.28 7.84
CA ILE A 78 -3.71 10.48 7.00
C ILE A 78 -5.15 10.78 6.56
N GLY A 79 -5.93 9.74 6.25
CA GLY A 79 -7.33 9.86 5.85
C GLY A 79 -8.26 9.11 6.81
N PHE A 80 -9.48 9.62 6.98
CA PHE A 80 -10.53 8.90 7.72
C PHE A 80 -11.82 8.82 6.89
N ILE A 81 -12.41 7.63 6.79
CA ILE A 81 -13.70 7.38 6.14
C ILE A 81 -14.66 6.75 7.15
N GLY A 82 -15.67 7.50 7.55
CA GLY A 82 -16.84 6.95 8.22
C GLY A 82 -17.80 6.34 7.21
N VAL A 83 -18.39 5.19 7.52
CA VAL A 83 -19.40 4.52 6.69
C VAL A 83 -20.68 4.35 7.51
N ILE A 84 -21.80 4.83 6.98
CA ILE A 84 -23.13 4.72 7.60
C ILE A 84 -24.06 4.10 6.58
N GLN A 85 -24.86 3.14 7.03
CA GLN A 85 -25.77 2.41 6.15
C GLN A 85 -27.17 2.37 6.74
N ALA A 86 -28.19 2.48 5.88
CA ALA A 86 -29.55 2.15 6.25
C ALA A 86 -29.68 0.64 6.55
N PRO A 87 -30.51 0.25 7.53
CA PRO A 87 -30.89 -1.15 7.68
C PRO A 87 -31.61 -1.61 6.42
N VAL A 88 -31.32 -2.84 5.98
CA VAL A 88 -31.99 -3.48 4.84
C VAL A 88 -33.45 -3.75 5.21
N GLU A 89 -34.37 -3.68 4.25
CA GLU A 89 -35.81 -3.64 4.52
C GLU A 89 -36.38 -4.93 5.15
N ASP A 90 -35.61 -6.02 5.23
CA ASP A 90 -35.99 -7.25 5.93
C ASP A 90 -36.29 -7.01 7.42
N GLU A 91 -35.59 -6.09 8.10
CA GLU A 91 -35.91 -5.74 9.51
C GLU A 91 -37.21 -4.94 9.66
N LYS A 92 -37.77 -4.37 8.58
CA LYS A 92 -39.11 -3.75 8.64
C LYS A 92 -40.21 -4.79 8.67
N ALA A 93 -39.99 -5.99 8.13
CA ALA A 93 -41.00 -7.04 8.08
C ALA A 93 -41.36 -7.58 9.47
N GLU A 94 -40.37 -7.80 10.34
CA GLU A 94 -40.61 -8.29 11.71
C GLU A 94 -41.27 -7.23 12.61
N LEU A 95 -40.93 -5.95 12.43
CA LEU A 95 -41.51 -4.83 13.20
C LEU A 95 -42.91 -4.41 12.71
N SER A 96 -43.27 -4.64 11.45
CA SER A 96 -44.58 -4.24 10.89
C SER A 96 -45.68 -5.31 11.03
N GLN A 97 -45.37 -6.53 11.48
CA GLN A 97 -46.36 -7.59 11.69
C GLN A 97 -47.02 -7.58 13.08
N GLN A 98 -46.69 -6.65 13.99
CA GLN A 98 -47.26 -6.63 15.35
C GLN A 98 -48.05 -5.38 15.77
N LEU A 99 -48.14 -4.31 14.96
CA LEU A 99 -49.06 -3.20 15.23
C LEU A 99 -49.96 -2.90 14.02
N SER A 100 -51.20 -3.41 14.11
CA SER A 100 -52.35 -2.87 13.40
C SER A 100 -52.92 -1.67 14.19
N ASP A 101 -53.24 -0.60 13.47
CA ASP A 101 -54.18 0.47 13.83
C ASP A 101 -53.95 1.27 15.15
N VAL A 102 -53.36 2.47 15.03
CA VAL A 102 -53.88 3.79 15.52
C VAL A 102 -52.76 4.87 15.52
N ASN A 103 -53.10 6.13 15.17
CA ASN A 103 -52.31 7.38 15.36
C ASN A 103 -51.02 7.64 14.54
N ILE A 104 -51.16 7.70 13.21
CA ILE A 104 -50.11 8.06 12.22
C ILE A 104 -49.34 9.37 12.54
N ALA A 105 -49.98 10.39 13.13
CA ALA A 105 -49.37 11.72 13.30
C ALA A 105 -48.35 11.84 14.45
N GLU A 106 -48.57 11.14 15.57
CA GLU A 106 -47.65 11.18 16.72
C GLU A 106 -46.45 10.25 16.49
N ASP A 107 -46.67 9.09 15.87
CA ASP A 107 -45.61 8.16 15.46
C ASP A 107 -44.63 8.77 14.46
N HIS A 108 -45.07 9.63 13.55
CA HIS A 108 -44.16 10.36 12.67
C HIS A 108 -43.25 11.33 13.45
N ARG A 109 -43.76 12.02 14.48
CA ARG A 109 -42.90 12.86 15.35
C ARG A 109 -41.94 12.02 16.18
N ALA A 110 -42.39 10.89 16.74
CA ALA A 110 -41.53 9.97 17.49
C ALA A 110 -40.45 9.35 16.58
N SER A 111 -40.80 8.90 15.38
CA SER A 111 -39.89 8.35 14.36
C SER A 111 -38.84 9.36 13.89
N ILE A 112 -39.22 10.63 13.70
CA ILE A 112 -38.29 11.70 13.34
C ILE A 112 -37.38 12.08 14.52
N SER A 113 -37.93 12.13 15.74
CA SER A 113 -37.15 12.37 16.97
C SER A 113 -36.10 11.28 17.19
N ASN A 114 -36.50 10.01 17.10
CA ASN A 114 -35.62 8.85 17.21
C ASN A 114 -34.55 8.84 16.12
N ARG A 115 -34.89 9.18 14.86
CA ARG A 115 -33.88 9.32 13.79
C ARG A 115 -32.89 10.46 14.04
N ARG A 116 -33.33 11.62 14.54
CA ARG A 116 -32.44 12.73 14.91
C ARG A 116 -31.50 12.33 16.06
N SER A 117 -32.01 11.66 17.09
CA SER A 117 -31.22 11.13 18.20
C SER A 117 -30.17 10.11 17.73
N TYR A 118 -30.58 9.19 16.84
CA TYR A 118 -29.68 8.21 16.20
C TYR A 118 -28.55 8.86 15.41
N PHE A 119 -28.84 9.83 14.52
CA PHE A 119 -27.80 10.55 13.78
C PHE A 119 -26.92 11.43 14.67
N ALA A 120 -27.46 12.01 15.75
CA ALA A 120 -26.66 12.73 16.74
C ALA A 120 -25.65 11.80 17.44
N LYS A 121 -26.06 10.58 17.81
CA LYS A 121 -25.16 9.57 18.39
C LYS A 121 -24.07 9.12 17.40
N ILE A 122 -24.41 8.93 16.12
CA ILE A 122 -23.40 8.61 15.10
C ILE A 122 -22.44 9.78 14.89
N LYS A 123 -22.93 11.02 14.88
CA LYS A 123 -22.10 12.21 14.79
C LYS A 123 -21.07 12.27 15.93
N GLU A 124 -21.52 12.10 17.16
CA GLU A 124 -20.65 12.02 18.34
C GLU A 124 -19.56 10.95 18.19
N GLN A 125 -19.92 9.77 17.69
CA GLN A 125 -18.96 8.68 17.44
C GLN A 125 -17.97 8.99 16.30
N TYR A 126 -18.41 9.70 15.25
CA TYR A 126 -17.57 10.13 14.13
C TYR A 126 -16.59 11.24 14.56
N ASP A 127 -17.09 12.26 15.25
CA ASP A 127 -16.30 13.38 15.77
C ASP A 127 -15.33 12.94 16.88
N SER A 128 -15.70 11.94 17.69
CA SER A 128 -14.80 11.29 18.67
C SER A 128 -13.56 10.68 17.99
N VAL A 129 -13.73 9.95 16.87
CA VAL A 129 -12.60 9.36 16.13
C VAL A 129 -11.76 10.43 15.44
N LYS A 130 -12.39 11.47 14.88
CA LYS A 130 -11.65 12.62 14.34
C LYS A 130 -10.82 13.33 15.41
N THR A 131 -11.33 13.41 16.65
CA THR A 131 -10.61 14.01 17.78
C THR A 131 -9.45 13.13 18.24
N GLU A 132 -9.65 11.80 18.29
CA GLU A 132 -8.63 10.80 18.64
C GLU A 132 -7.37 10.88 17.75
N TYR A 133 -7.55 11.13 16.44
CA TYR A 133 -6.47 11.19 15.44
C TYR A 133 -6.27 12.60 14.83
N ALA A 134 -6.70 13.66 15.51
CA ALA A 134 -6.67 15.03 15.00
C ALA A 134 -5.27 15.57 14.66
N SER A 135 -4.21 15.00 15.23
CA SER A 135 -2.81 15.35 14.94
C SER A 135 -2.29 14.78 13.62
N THR A 136 -2.92 13.75 13.06
CA THR A 136 -2.46 13.08 11.83
C THR A 136 -3.41 13.25 10.65
N ILE A 137 -4.74 13.28 10.89
CA ILE A 137 -5.75 13.35 9.84
C ILE A 137 -5.59 14.64 9.01
N VAL A 138 -5.62 14.48 7.70
CA VAL A 138 -5.51 15.55 6.68
C VAL A 138 -6.88 15.91 6.10
N ASP A 139 -7.68 14.90 5.75
CA ASP A 139 -9.07 15.05 5.29
C ASP A 139 -9.90 13.87 5.86
N SER A 140 -11.19 14.08 6.06
CA SER A 140 -12.12 13.07 6.57
C SER A 140 -13.44 13.10 5.81
N ARG A 141 -13.96 11.94 5.41
CA ARG A 141 -15.24 11.82 4.69
C ARG A 141 -16.20 10.86 5.40
N CYS A 142 -17.48 11.03 5.14
CA CYS A 142 -18.55 10.21 5.65
C CYS A 142 -19.43 9.71 4.48
N ILE A 143 -19.32 8.42 4.16
CA ILE A 143 -20.10 7.73 3.14
C ILE A 143 -21.42 7.30 3.79
N VAL A 144 -22.55 7.72 3.23
CA VAL A 144 -23.89 7.37 3.71
C VAL A 144 -24.68 6.71 2.59
N ILE A 145 -25.18 5.50 2.84
CA ILE A 145 -25.88 4.67 1.84
C ILE A 145 -27.30 4.38 2.32
N GLY A 146 -28.30 4.60 1.45
CA GLY A 146 -29.69 4.21 1.69
C GLY A 146 -30.52 5.20 2.51
N TYR A 147 -30.01 6.41 2.78
CA TYR A 147 -30.75 7.47 3.47
C TYR A 147 -31.03 8.66 2.54
N SER A 148 -32.17 9.32 2.71
CA SER A 148 -32.49 10.58 2.04
C SER A 148 -31.60 11.72 2.54
N GLU A 149 -31.09 12.59 1.66
CA GLU A 149 -30.27 13.76 2.02
C GLU A 149 -30.89 14.61 3.15
N GLU A 150 -32.20 14.81 3.13
CA GLU A 150 -32.93 15.60 4.15
C GLU A 150 -32.81 15.04 5.57
N SER A 151 -32.73 13.72 5.70
CA SER A 151 -32.56 13.05 7.00
C SER A 151 -31.14 13.18 7.56
N ILE A 152 -30.15 13.49 6.70
CA ILE A 152 -28.72 13.52 7.03
C ILE A 152 -28.22 14.97 7.23
N LYS A 153 -29.03 15.98 6.89
CA LYS A 153 -28.73 17.41 7.10
C LYS A 153 -28.34 17.67 8.56
N GLY A 154 -27.06 17.95 8.78
CA GLY A 154 -26.47 18.26 10.10
C GLY A 154 -25.53 17.18 10.68
N LEU A 155 -25.45 16.00 10.06
CA LEU A 155 -24.53 14.92 10.46
C LEU A 155 -23.05 15.37 10.33
N CYS A 156 -22.60 15.65 9.11
CA CYS A 156 -21.26 16.17 8.80
C CYS A 156 -21.38 17.47 7.99
N SER A 157 -20.26 18.16 7.71
CA SER A 157 -20.29 19.28 6.78
C SER A 157 -20.55 18.79 5.35
N SER A 158 -21.11 19.66 4.49
CA SER A 158 -21.47 19.29 3.10
C SER A 158 -20.26 18.89 2.24
N ARG A 159 -19.02 19.22 2.64
CA ARG A 159 -17.80 18.76 1.97
C ARG A 159 -17.44 17.32 2.37
N GLU A 160 -17.74 16.95 3.61
CA GLU A 160 -17.36 15.65 4.18
C GLU A 160 -18.36 14.56 3.80
N LEU A 161 -19.63 14.92 3.59
CA LEU A 161 -20.73 13.99 3.34
C LEU A 161 -20.79 13.53 1.88
N PHE A 162 -20.67 12.22 1.65
CA PHE A 162 -20.97 11.56 0.38
C PHE A 162 -22.21 10.68 0.55
N CYS A 163 -23.32 11.04 -0.11
CA CYS A 163 -24.60 10.35 0.02
C CYS A 163 -24.95 9.58 -1.26
N PHE A 164 -25.29 8.30 -1.14
CA PHE A 164 -25.67 7.43 -2.25
C PHE A 164 -26.99 6.72 -1.95
N LYS A 165 -27.84 6.53 -2.96
CA LYS A 165 -29.15 5.88 -2.77
C LYS A 165 -28.98 4.38 -2.58
N THR A 166 -28.21 3.75 -3.46
CA THR A 166 -27.75 2.37 -3.36
C THR A 166 -26.25 2.33 -3.63
N LEU A 167 -25.65 1.14 -3.56
CA LEU A 167 -24.27 0.93 -3.98
C LEU A 167 -24.15 0.86 -5.52
N ASP A 168 -25.23 1.00 -6.29
CA ASP A 168 -25.20 0.91 -7.76
C ASP A 168 -24.62 2.17 -8.42
N ASP A 169 -24.63 3.30 -7.72
CA ASP A 169 -24.02 4.59 -8.11
C ASP A 169 -22.46 4.56 -8.08
N ALA A 170 -21.87 3.42 -8.48
CA ALA A 170 -20.47 3.05 -8.32
C ALA A 170 -19.48 4.10 -8.80
N ASP A 171 -19.67 4.57 -10.03
CA ASP A 171 -18.74 5.49 -10.69
C ASP A 171 -18.69 6.85 -9.93
N SER A 172 -19.82 7.30 -9.37
CA SER A 172 -19.88 8.54 -8.57
C SER A 172 -19.16 8.42 -7.22
N LEU A 173 -19.24 7.26 -6.57
CA LEU A 173 -18.46 6.94 -5.38
C LEU A 173 -16.96 6.93 -5.71
N GLU A 174 -16.54 6.24 -6.78
CA GLU A 174 -15.13 6.16 -7.16
C GLU A 174 -14.57 7.56 -7.51
N ILE A 175 -15.34 8.43 -8.17
CA ILE A 175 -14.96 9.83 -8.42
C ILE A 175 -14.78 10.58 -7.10
N GLY A 176 -15.75 10.52 -6.19
CA GLY A 176 -15.66 11.20 -4.89
C GLY A 176 -14.46 10.74 -4.04
N ILE A 177 -14.12 9.45 -4.10
CA ILE A 177 -12.93 8.91 -3.44
C ILE A 177 -11.64 9.36 -4.14
N ARG A 178 -11.58 9.43 -5.47
CA ARG A 178 -10.42 10.02 -6.17
C ARG A 178 -10.20 11.48 -5.77
N ASP A 179 -11.26 12.26 -5.58
CA ASP A 179 -11.15 13.66 -5.15
C ASP A 179 -10.74 13.81 -3.68
N PHE A 180 -11.14 12.88 -2.82
CA PHE A 180 -10.64 12.75 -1.45
C PHE A 180 -9.14 12.37 -1.40
N LEU A 181 -8.69 11.46 -2.28
CA LEU A 181 -7.26 11.14 -2.40
C LEU A 181 -6.46 12.33 -2.95
N ARG A 182 -7.01 13.10 -3.91
CA ARG A 182 -6.40 14.34 -4.42
C ARG A 182 -6.25 15.40 -3.33
N SER A 183 -7.26 15.64 -2.50
CA SER A 183 -7.19 16.64 -1.42
C SER A 183 -6.12 16.28 -0.39
N ILE A 184 -5.99 14.99 -0.03
CA ILE A 184 -4.89 14.50 0.81
C ILE A 184 -3.54 14.73 0.12
N TYR A 185 -3.39 14.31 -1.14
CA TYR A 185 -2.15 14.43 -1.90
C TYR A 185 -1.62 15.87 -1.92
N TYR A 186 -2.47 16.87 -2.21
CA TYR A 186 -2.03 18.27 -2.25
C TYR A 186 -1.55 18.81 -0.90
N VAL A 187 -2.12 18.35 0.22
CA VAL A 187 -1.62 18.74 1.55
C VAL A 187 -0.27 18.08 1.85
N LEU A 188 -0.07 16.82 1.47
CA LEU A 188 1.22 16.15 1.63
C LEU A 188 2.31 16.77 0.73
N GLU A 189 1.97 17.08 -0.53
CA GLU A 189 2.88 17.78 -1.47
C GLU A 189 3.22 19.20 -0.95
N SER A 190 2.27 19.90 -0.32
CA SER A 190 2.54 21.18 0.34
C SER A 190 3.47 21.03 1.55
N ARG A 191 3.28 19.99 2.39
CA ARG A 191 4.17 19.70 3.53
C ARG A 191 5.57 19.29 3.09
N ARG A 192 5.69 18.61 1.95
CA ARG A 192 6.96 18.23 1.32
C ARG A 192 7.76 19.45 0.82
N LEU A 193 7.06 20.47 0.32
CA LEU A 193 7.66 21.69 -0.22
C LEU A 193 7.99 22.75 0.85
N ASP A 194 7.43 22.62 2.06
CA ASP A 194 7.69 23.57 3.15
C ASP A 194 9.05 23.33 3.83
N LEU A 195 10.08 23.99 3.32
CA LEU A 195 11.43 24.05 3.91
C LEU A 195 11.64 25.30 4.78
N SER A 196 10.57 26.00 5.20
CA SER A 196 10.69 27.23 6.00
C SER A 196 11.39 27.00 7.34
N PHE A 197 11.25 25.80 7.91
CA PHE A 197 11.82 25.39 9.19
C PHE A 197 13.35 25.49 9.26
N GLU A 198 14.06 25.43 8.13
CA GLU A 198 15.54 25.54 8.12
C GLU A 198 16.01 26.94 8.54
N LYS A 199 15.20 27.96 8.23
CA LYS A 199 15.47 29.36 8.54
C LYS A 199 15.14 29.71 9.99
N LEU A 200 14.23 28.98 10.63
CA LEU A 200 13.82 29.21 12.02
C LEU A 200 14.98 29.04 13.01
N GLU A 201 15.09 29.96 13.97
CA GLU A 201 16.10 29.88 15.03
C GLU A 201 15.82 28.73 16.00
N CYS A 202 14.55 28.51 16.31
CA CYS A 202 14.04 27.39 17.10
C CYS A 202 13.02 26.61 16.24
N PRO A 203 13.47 25.68 15.37
CA PRO A 203 12.57 24.86 14.58
C PRO A 203 11.69 23.96 15.47
N PRO A 204 10.52 23.51 14.98
CA PRO A 204 9.76 22.47 15.65
C PRO A 204 10.63 21.23 15.93
N TYR A 205 10.37 20.56 17.04
CA TYR A 205 11.07 19.33 17.41
C TYR A 205 10.08 18.17 17.41
N PRO A 206 10.00 17.39 16.31
CA PRO A 206 9.22 16.16 16.28
C PRO A 206 9.68 15.20 17.38
N MET A 207 8.73 14.61 18.11
CA MET A 207 9.00 13.77 19.27
C MET A 207 8.15 12.52 19.30
N LEU A 208 8.75 11.42 19.77
CA LEU A 208 8.03 10.23 20.23
C LEU A 208 7.86 10.27 21.74
N THR A 209 6.69 9.87 22.24
CA THR A 209 6.40 9.84 23.69
C THR A 209 7.38 8.95 24.47
N GLU A 210 7.75 7.80 23.91
CA GLU A 210 8.60 6.82 24.61
C GLU A 210 10.12 7.13 24.53
N GLU A 211 10.57 7.90 23.53
CA GLU A 211 12.01 8.22 23.39
C GLU A 211 12.56 9.06 24.56
N GLN A 212 11.67 9.72 25.31
CA GLN A 212 12.02 10.56 26.45
C GLN A 212 12.85 9.80 27.51
N LYS A 213 12.62 8.50 27.67
CA LYS A 213 13.33 7.62 28.63
C LYS A 213 14.80 7.39 28.27
N TYR A 214 15.19 7.61 27.01
CA TYR A 214 16.54 7.33 26.49
C TYR A 214 17.38 8.61 26.35
N ARG A 215 16.87 9.77 26.76
CA ARG A 215 17.63 11.02 26.73
C ARG A 215 18.63 11.08 27.90
N GLN A 216 19.87 11.38 27.56
CA GLN A 216 20.95 11.63 28.52
C GLN A 216 21.08 13.14 28.76
N GLY A 217 20.75 13.58 29.97
CA GLY A 217 20.91 14.98 30.40
C GLY A 217 19.85 15.96 29.87
N LEU A 218 20.08 17.24 30.14
CA LEU A 218 19.17 18.34 29.83
C LEU A 218 19.58 19.01 28.51
N GLU A 219 18.75 18.85 27.46
CA GLU A 219 19.04 19.38 26.13
C GLU A 219 18.93 20.92 26.10
N ASN A 220 20.04 21.63 25.86
CA ASN A 220 20.03 23.08 25.70
C ASN A 220 19.44 23.46 24.33
N LYS A 221 18.19 23.93 24.33
CA LYS A 221 17.43 24.33 23.14
C LYS A 221 18.11 25.41 22.29
N ASN A 222 18.95 26.25 22.89
CA ASN A 222 19.64 27.35 22.20
C ASN A 222 20.97 26.91 21.56
N CYS A 223 21.35 25.63 21.72
CA CYS A 223 22.59 25.10 21.15
C CYS A 223 22.45 24.84 19.64
N LYS A 224 23.49 25.15 18.87
CA LYS A 224 23.60 24.82 17.43
C LYS A 224 23.39 23.32 17.15
N ILE A 225 23.81 22.45 18.07
CA ILE A 225 23.62 20.99 17.97
C ILE A 225 22.12 20.63 18.09
N TYR A 226 21.39 21.24 19.02
CA TYR A 226 19.95 21.03 19.17
C TYR A 226 19.18 21.52 17.93
N ARG A 227 19.51 22.71 17.39
CA ARG A 227 18.93 23.19 16.13
C ARG A 227 19.21 22.23 14.96
N LYS A 228 20.44 21.73 14.81
CA LYS A 228 20.78 20.71 13.81
C LYS A 228 19.95 19.42 13.97
N LYS A 229 19.71 18.99 15.21
CA LYS A 229 18.93 17.78 15.52
C LYS A 229 17.47 17.96 15.06
N CYS A 230 16.86 19.10 15.37
CA CYS A 230 15.52 19.46 14.91
C CYS A 230 15.42 19.47 13.37
N ILE A 231 16.38 20.12 12.70
CA ILE A 231 16.44 20.15 11.22
C ILE A 231 16.61 18.74 10.64
N GLY A 232 17.43 17.87 11.23
CA GLY A 232 17.59 16.48 10.81
C GLY A 232 16.28 15.68 10.89
N ARG A 233 15.53 15.81 12.00
CA ARG A 233 14.21 15.17 12.17
C ARG A 233 13.19 15.67 11.16
N LEU A 234 13.13 17.00 10.95
CA LEU A 234 12.21 17.61 9.99
C LEU A 234 12.54 17.24 8.53
N ARG A 235 13.82 17.23 8.14
CA ARG A 235 14.26 16.74 6.82
C ARG A 235 13.90 15.27 6.61
N LYS A 236 14.00 14.43 7.64
CA LYS A 236 13.54 13.03 7.61
C LYS A 236 12.04 12.97 7.27
N GLN A 237 11.21 13.78 7.93
CA GLN A 237 9.77 13.80 7.66
C GLN A 237 9.43 14.33 6.25
N VAL A 238 10.16 15.33 5.76
CA VAL A 238 10.05 15.78 4.35
C VAL A 238 10.42 14.65 3.39
N ALA A 239 11.44 13.85 3.69
CA ALA A 239 11.79 12.67 2.90
C ALA A 239 10.67 11.59 2.93
N ASP A 240 10.04 11.34 4.08
CA ASP A 240 8.86 10.47 4.17
C ASP A 240 7.71 10.97 3.27
N TYR A 241 7.38 12.27 3.33
CA TYR A 241 6.36 12.86 2.45
C TYR A 241 6.76 12.81 0.97
N THR A 242 8.06 12.86 0.66
CA THR A 242 8.60 12.70 -0.71
C THR A 242 8.39 11.28 -1.23
N LEU A 243 8.58 10.27 -0.39
CA LEU A 243 8.31 8.88 -0.76
C LEU A 243 6.80 8.63 -0.93
N LEU A 244 5.98 9.10 0.02
CA LEU A 244 4.51 8.98 0.00
C LEU A 244 3.83 9.72 -1.18
N THR A 245 4.48 10.72 -1.77
CA THR A 245 3.98 11.45 -2.96
C THR A 245 4.48 10.87 -4.29
N GLY A 246 5.13 9.70 -4.27
CA GLY A 246 5.55 8.99 -5.47
C GLY A 246 6.85 9.51 -6.10
N LEU A 247 7.79 10.01 -5.29
CA LEU A 247 9.10 10.50 -5.73
C LEU A 247 10.27 9.75 -5.04
N PRO A 248 10.43 8.42 -5.27
CA PRO A 248 11.41 7.62 -4.53
C PRO A 248 12.86 8.07 -4.73
N THR A 249 13.25 8.51 -5.94
CA THR A 249 14.61 9.01 -6.20
C THR A 249 14.92 10.30 -5.42
N LEU A 250 14.01 11.29 -5.43
CA LEU A 250 14.18 12.53 -4.66
C LEU A 250 14.10 12.27 -3.14
N ALA A 251 13.35 11.26 -2.71
CA ALA A 251 13.28 10.85 -1.32
C ALA A 251 14.66 10.34 -0.84
N MET A 252 15.40 9.58 -1.66
CA MET A 252 16.77 9.13 -1.32
C MET A 252 17.70 10.30 -1.03
N ASP A 253 17.73 11.33 -1.88
CA ASP A 253 18.56 12.54 -1.66
C ASP A 253 18.17 13.26 -0.35
N SER A 254 16.86 13.36 -0.11
CA SER A 254 16.29 13.99 1.08
C SER A 254 16.64 13.21 2.37
N TYR A 255 16.54 11.88 2.34
CA TYR A 255 16.95 11.00 3.43
C TYR A 255 18.46 11.04 3.65
N GLN A 256 19.28 11.02 2.60
CA GLN A 256 20.74 11.10 2.70
C GLN A 256 21.15 12.41 3.36
N SER A 257 20.49 13.52 3.02
CA SER A 257 20.71 14.79 3.72
C SER A 257 20.27 14.75 5.19
N ALA A 258 19.13 14.13 5.51
CA ALA A 258 18.70 13.96 6.91
C ALA A 258 19.70 13.11 7.72
N ILE A 259 20.21 12.02 7.14
CA ILE A 259 21.24 11.13 7.72
C ILE A 259 22.49 11.92 8.14
N GLU A 260 22.95 12.86 7.32
CA GLU A 260 24.14 13.68 7.62
C GLU A 260 23.95 14.59 8.85
N PHE A 261 22.77 15.19 9.02
CA PHE A 261 22.44 15.97 10.22
C PHE A 261 22.32 15.07 11.46
N LEU A 262 21.58 13.97 11.34
CA LEU A 262 21.29 13.07 12.47
C LEU A 262 22.55 12.34 12.97
N LYS A 263 23.50 12.01 12.08
CA LYS A 263 24.86 11.55 12.43
C LYS A 263 25.61 12.58 13.27
N GLN A 264 25.67 13.83 12.82
CA GLN A 264 26.39 14.90 13.53
C GLN A 264 25.83 15.18 14.94
N THR A 265 24.55 14.88 15.17
CA THR A 265 23.88 15.08 16.46
C THR A 265 23.70 13.81 17.28
N ASN A 266 24.22 12.66 16.80
CA ASN A 266 24.10 11.34 17.41
C ASN A 266 22.64 10.96 17.77
N ASP A 267 21.68 11.30 16.91
CA ASP A 267 20.25 11.06 17.12
C ASP A 267 19.84 9.69 16.58
N LEU A 268 20.33 8.64 17.23
CA LEU A 268 20.37 7.27 16.70
C LEU A 268 18.99 6.72 16.29
N LEU A 269 17.93 7.03 17.03
CA LEU A 269 16.57 6.57 16.72
C LEU A 269 16.04 7.13 15.40
N TRP A 270 16.23 8.42 15.17
CA TRP A 270 15.79 9.08 13.94
C TRP A 270 16.74 8.79 12.79
N LEU A 271 18.02 8.58 13.08
CA LEU A 271 19.01 8.08 12.12
C LEU A 271 18.64 6.68 11.60
N ALA A 272 18.20 5.77 12.48
CA ALA A 272 17.70 4.45 12.10
C ALA A 272 16.54 4.55 11.11
N ALA A 273 15.52 5.34 11.44
CA ALA A 273 14.35 5.53 10.60
C ALA A 273 14.66 6.27 9.28
N ALA A 274 15.71 7.11 9.24
CA ALA A 274 16.19 7.74 8.02
C ALA A 274 16.92 6.73 7.11
N TYR A 275 17.68 5.79 7.68
CA TYR A 275 18.31 4.70 6.93
C TYR A 275 17.30 3.68 6.39
N GLU A 276 16.32 3.25 7.20
CA GLU A 276 15.23 2.37 6.75
C GLU A 276 14.43 3.03 5.61
N GLY A 277 14.09 4.32 5.77
CA GLY A 277 13.41 5.10 4.74
C GLY A 277 14.23 5.24 3.44
N TRP A 278 15.53 5.51 3.54
CA TRP A 278 16.44 5.57 2.38
C TRP A 278 16.46 4.23 1.64
N ALA A 279 16.61 3.12 2.37
CA ALA A 279 16.67 1.78 1.78
C ALA A 279 15.33 1.41 1.10
N CYS A 280 14.20 1.76 1.71
CA CYS A 280 12.89 1.55 1.12
C CYS A 280 12.68 2.41 -0.15
N ALA A 281 13.10 3.67 -0.15
CA ALA A 281 13.08 4.54 -1.32
C ALA A 281 13.97 4.01 -2.45
N ALA A 282 15.16 3.49 -2.12
CA ALA A 282 16.10 2.89 -3.05
C ALA A 282 15.54 1.66 -3.76
N ILE A 283 14.85 0.77 -3.05
CA ILE A 283 14.17 -0.40 -3.62
C ILE A 283 13.00 0.07 -4.50
N ALA A 284 12.16 0.99 -4.02
CA ALA A 284 11.04 1.53 -4.78
C ALA A 284 11.51 2.15 -6.12
N ALA A 285 12.64 2.85 -6.13
CA ALA A 285 13.26 3.39 -7.34
C ALA A 285 13.93 2.33 -8.23
N LYS A 286 14.58 1.32 -7.65
CA LYS A 286 15.35 0.30 -8.40
C LYS A 286 14.47 -0.73 -9.12
N TYR A 287 13.37 -1.14 -8.49
CA TYR A 287 12.47 -2.18 -9.03
C TYR A 287 11.16 -1.62 -9.58
N ASP A 288 11.04 -0.29 -9.65
CA ASP A 288 9.84 0.45 -10.09
C ASP A 288 8.55 -0.10 -9.48
N LEU A 289 8.54 -0.24 -8.14
CA LEU A 289 7.37 -0.73 -7.40
C LEU A 289 6.14 0.15 -7.65
N THR A 290 6.35 1.40 -8.09
CA THR A 290 5.32 2.33 -8.56
C THR A 290 4.55 1.84 -9.78
N GLU A 291 5.15 1.11 -10.73
CA GLU A 291 4.44 0.66 -11.93
C GLU A 291 3.51 -0.54 -11.69
N GLU A 292 3.85 -1.46 -10.77
CA GLU A 292 2.99 -2.61 -10.44
C GLU A 292 1.61 -2.17 -9.93
N TYR A 293 1.53 -1.04 -9.22
CA TYR A 293 0.28 -0.44 -8.73
C TYR A 293 -0.69 -0.01 -9.84
N ALA A 294 -0.17 0.49 -10.97
CA ALA A 294 -1.01 0.89 -12.10
C ALA A 294 -1.70 -0.32 -12.74
N SER A 295 -1.00 -1.46 -12.79
CA SER A 295 -1.50 -2.72 -13.37
C SER A 295 -2.67 -3.31 -12.57
N ILE A 296 -2.66 -3.17 -11.24
CA ILE A 296 -3.73 -3.69 -10.36
C ILE A 296 -5.03 -2.88 -10.51
N SER A 297 -4.93 -1.56 -10.64
CA SER A 297 -6.09 -0.69 -10.97
C SER A 297 -6.56 -0.82 -12.43
N GLY A 298 -5.81 -1.59 -13.25
CA GLY A 298 -6.00 -1.75 -14.68
C GLY A 298 -6.73 -3.02 -15.11
N ILE A 299 -7.42 -3.75 -14.21
CA ILE A 299 -8.39 -4.77 -14.63
C ILE A 299 -9.59 -4.05 -15.26
N GLN A 300 -9.43 -3.71 -16.55
CA GLN A 300 -10.52 -3.35 -17.42
C GLN A 300 -11.58 -4.44 -17.32
N ARG A 301 -12.85 -4.04 -17.21
CA ARG A 301 -13.97 -4.95 -17.47
C ARG A 301 -13.68 -5.60 -18.82
N ILE A 302 -13.51 -6.93 -18.85
CA ILE A 302 -13.68 -7.66 -20.11
C ILE A 302 -15.13 -7.36 -20.50
N SER A 303 -15.33 -6.44 -21.45
CA SER A 303 -16.66 -6.16 -21.99
C SER A 303 -17.27 -7.49 -22.35
N THR A 304 -18.40 -7.80 -21.74
CA THR A 304 -19.09 -9.08 -21.87
C THR A 304 -19.36 -9.32 -23.34
N MET A 305 -18.51 -10.13 -23.98
CA MET A 305 -18.67 -10.53 -25.37
C MET A 305 -20.05 -11.16 -25.50
N THR A 306 -20.90 -10.55 -26.31
CA THR A 306 -22.24 -11.09 -26.53
C THR A 306 -22.12 -12.43 -27.26
N SER A 307 -23.08 -13.33 -27.04
CA SER A 307 -23.04 -14.69 -27.61
C SER A 307 -22.88 -14.70 -29.14
N GLU A 308 -23.31 -13.65 -29.82
CA GLU A 308 -23.18 -13.44 -31.26
C GLU A 308 -21.72 -13.16 -31.71
N GLN A 309 -20.93 -12.47 -30.90
CA GLN A 309 -19.50 -12.20 -31.17
C GLN A 309 -18.64 -13.46 -31.00
N ILE A 310 -19.06 -14.40 -30.15
CA ILE A 310 -18.43 -15.73 -30.02
C ILE A 310 -18.73 -16.61 -31.25
N LEU A 311 -19.90 -16.43 -31.86
CA LEU A 311 -20.34 -17.20 -33.04
C LEU A 311 -19.68 -16.71 -34.34
N SER A 312 -19.37 -15.41 -34.47
CA SER A 312 -18.65 -14.89 -35.63
C SER A 312 -17.19 -15.34 -35.66
N ALA A 313 -16.50 -15.32 -34.51
CA ALA A 313 -15.11 -15.80 -34.39
C ALA A 313 -14.95 -17.30 -34.73
N ARG A 314 -16.00 -18.11 -34.55
CA ARG A 314 -16.00 -19.55 -34.88
C ARG A 314 -16.26 -19.86 -36.36
N LYS A 315 -16.63 -18.89 -37.20
CA LYS A 315 -16.90 -19.13 -38.63
C LYS A 315 -15.67 -19.05 -39.54
N THR A 316 -14.52 -18.58 -39.05
CA THR A 316 -13.31 -18.38 -39.87
C THR A 316 -12.37 -19.59 -39.92
N THR A 317 -12.69 -20.70 -39.25
CA THR A 317 -11.85 -21.89 -39.18
C THR A 317 -12.63 -23.19 -39.36
N GLN A 318 -13.28 -23.36 -40.53
CA GLN A 318 -13.77 -24.67 -40.98
C GLN A 318 -13.99 -24.80 -42.51
N TYR A 319 -12.91 -25.16 -43.21
CA TYR A 319 -12.91 -25.96 -44.43
C TYR A 319 -11.65 -26.85 -44.35
N GLY A 320 -11.70 -28.18 -44.33
CA GLY A 320 -12.84 -29.08 -44.20
C GLY A 320 -12.43 -30.50 -43.76
N THR A 321 -13.45 -31.31 -43.44
CA THR A 321 -13.57 -32.79 -43.48
C THR A 321 -12.44 -33.60 -44.13
N GLY A 322 -12.09 -34.83 -43.70
CA GLY A 322 -12.64 -35.79 -42.72
C GLY A 322 -11.68 -37.00 -42.61
N ILE A 323 -11.83 -37.99 -41.72
CA ILE A 323 -12.74 -39.16 -41.78
C ILE A 323 -12.63 -39.92 -40.44
N SER A 324 -13.68 -40.66 -40.05
CA SER A 324 -13.78 -41.37 -38.76
C SER A 324 -13.47 -42.88 -38.82
N VAL A 325 -12.43 -43.33 -38.11
CA VAL A 325 -12.23 -44.66 -37.45
C VAL A 325 -11.18 -44.47 -36.32
N GLY A 326 -11.18 -45.14 -35.15
CA GLY A 326 -12.21 -45.96 -34.51
C GLY A 326 -11.65 -47.01 -33.49
N HIS A 327 -12.08 -46.90 -32.21
CA HIS A 327 -11.95 -47.89 -31.11
C HIS A 327 -10.57 -48.16 -30.42
N GLN A 328 -10.69 -48.32 -29.08
CA GLN A 328 -9.89 -49.16 -28.14
C GLN A 328 -8.55 -48.69 -27.53
N ARG A 329 -8.16 -49.44 -26.46
CA ARG A 329 -7.28 -49.07 -25.34
C ARG A 329 -6.07 -50.01 -25.24
N HIS A 330 -4.94 -49.50 -24.75
CA HIS A 330 -3.81 -50.08 -23.96
C HIS A 330 -2.54 -49.25 -24.34
N TRP A 331 -1.69 -48.75 -23.42
CA TRP A 331 -0.85 -49.35 -22.36
C TRP A 331 0.36 -50.16 -22.88
N SER A 332 1.46 -50.02 -22.12
CA SER A 332 2.80 -50.69 -22.19
C SER A 332 3.78 -50.37 -23.33
N ASP A 333 4.85 -49.68 -22.93
CA ASP A 333 6.27 -50.12 -22.93
C ASP A 333 7.20 -50.06 -24.18
N GLU A 334 8.34 -49.41 -23.90
CA GLU A 334 9.74 -49.78 -24.17
C GLU A 334 10.33 -49.98 -25.59
N GLU A 335 11.36 -49.15 -25.82
CA GLU A 335 12.67 -49.45 -26.43
C GLU A 335 12.91 -49.57 -27.96
N CYS A 336 14.15 -49.17 -28.28
CA CYS A 336 15.01 -49.61 -29.39
C CYS A 336 14.82 -49.07 -30.83
N SER A 337 15.60 -48.02 -31.11
CA SER A 337 16.84 -48.13 -31.94
C SER A 337 16.78 -48.26 -33.48
N LEU A 338 17.49 -47.31 -34.13
CA LEU A 338 18.20 -47.42 -35.44
C LEU A 338 17.29 -47.42 -36.71
N LYS A 339 17.64 -46.86 -37.89
CA LYS A 339 18.78 -46.00 -38.34
C LYS A 339 18.46 -45.41 -39.76
N ILE A 340 19.32 -44.50 -40.23
CA ILE A 340 19.63 -44.14 -41.66
C ILE A 340 18.78 -43.02 -42.35
N LEU A 341 19.47 -41.88 -42.56
CA LEU A 341 19.57 -40.96 -43.73
C LEU A 341 18.28 -40.52 -44.48
N SER A 342 18.10 -39.25 -44.91
CA SER A 342 19.12 -38.30 -45.37
C SER A 342 18.73 -36.80 -45.26
N ALA A 343 19.79 -35.96 -45.19
CA ALA A 343 20.05 -34.71 -45.94
C ALA A 343 19.20 -33.42 -45.76
N LEU A 344 19.88 -32.40 -45.19
CA LEU A 344 19.88 -30.96 -45.52
C LEU A 344 18.58 -30.13 -45.46
N GLY A 345 18.59 -29.12 -44.58
CA GLY A 345 17.63 -28.00 -44.60
C GLY A 345 17.48 -27.29 -43.25
N GLU A 346 18.42 -26.39 -42.89
CA GLU A 346 18.24 -25.50 -41.74
C GLU A 346 17.19 -24.42 -42.03
N VAL A 347 16.22 -24.20 -41.13
CA VAL A 347 15.78 -22.88 -40.64
C VAL A 347 15.14 -23.09 -39.26
N GLN A 348 15.42 -22.19 -38.31
CA GLN A 348 14.93 -22.25 -36.93
C GLN A 348 13.45 -21.85 -36.83
N ILE A 349 12.67 -22.60 -36.05
CA ILE A 349 11.33 -22.19 -35.58
C ILE A 349 11.40 -22.09 -34.05
N LEU A 350 11.06 -20.92 -33.52
CA LEU A 350 10.94 -20.66 -32.09
C LEU A 350 9.54 -21.09 -31.64
N ASP A 351 9.46 -22.03 -30.69
CA ASP A 351 8.18 -22.52 -30.15
C ASP A 351 7.69 -21.66 -28.98
N GLU A 352 6.36 -21.50 -28.88
CA GLU A 352 5.67 -20.64 -27.93
C GLU A 352 4.53 -21.40 -27.23
N ARG A 353 4.83 -21.99 -26.06
CA ARG A 353 3.87 -22.41 -25.02
C ARG A 353 4.57 -22.47 -23.67
N SER A 354 4.23 -21.60 -22.71
CA SER A 354 3.02 -21.65 -21.87
C SER A 354 2.89 -22.87 -20.95
N PHE A 355 3.23 -22.64 -19.68
CA PHE A 355 2.54 -23.16 -18.48
C PHE A 355 2.31 -24.68 -18.32
N ARG A 356 3.03 -25.31 -17.38
CA ARG A 356 2.46 -25.82 -16.11
C ARG A 356 3.46 -26.49 -15.16
N GLN A 357 3.46 -25.98 -13.92
CA GLN A 357 3.52 -26.71 -12.63
C GLN A 357 4.74 -27.57 -12.21
N SER A 358 4.82 -27.69 -10.88
CA SER A 358 5.55 -28.67 -10.06
C SER A 358 7.06 -28.50 -9.89
N PHE A 359 7.43 -27.91 -8.74
CA PHE A 359 8.72 -28.08 -8.11
C PHE A 359 8.99 -29.57 -7.81
N ARG A 360 10.13 -30.08 -8.29
CA ARG A 360 11.00 -31.05 -7.59
C ARG A 360 12.31 -31.18 -8.38
N LEU A 361 13.41 -31.25 -7.64
CA LEU A 361 14.68 -31.98 -7.87
C LEU A 361 15.76 -31.21 -7.08
N ARG A 362 16.18 -31.73 -5.93
CA ARG A 362 17.17 -32.82 -5.72
C ARG A 362 18.56 -32.22 -5.55
N TRP A 363 18.95 -32.08 -4.30
CA TRP A 363 20.29 -31.68 -3.89
C TRP A 363 21.34 -32.68 -4.37
N ASN A 364 22.50 -32.17 -4.76
CA ASN A 364 23.80 -32.81 -4.61
C ASN A 364 24.83 -31.70 -4.43
N GLY A 365 25.47 -31.62 -3.27
CA GLY A 365 26.49 -30.61 -2.98
C GLY A 365 27.91 -31.14 -3.19
N SER A 366 28.84 -30.23 -3.52
CA SER A 366 30.28 -30.26 -3.22
C SER A 366 30.89 -29.04 -3.96
N ALA A 367 31.19 -27.89 -3.33
CA ALA A 367 32.19 -27.56 -2.31
C ALA A 367 33.45 -26.88 -2.90
N TYR A 368 33.81 -25.74 -2.31
CA TYR A 368 35.08 -24.99 -2.41
C TYR A 368 35.56 -24.46 -3.77
N ALA A 369 35.22 -23.19 -4.06
CA ALA A 369 36.03 -22.31 -4.92
C ALA A 369 35.91 -20.82 -4.52
N LYS A 370 36.22 -20.48 -3.25
CA LYS A 370 36.48 -19.08 -2.88
C LYS A 370 37.83 -18.67 -3.48
N LEU A 371 37.83 -17.78 -4.49
CA LEU A 371 38.66 -16.54 -4.57
C LEU A 371 38.56 -15.81 -5.93
N ASP A 372 38.16 -16.48 -7.03
CA ASP A 372 38.33 -15.92 -8.41
C ASP A 372 37.09 -15.22 -9.03
N ILE A 373 35.97 -15.13 -8.30
CA ILE A 373 34.71 -14.57 -8.83
C ILE A 373 34.69 -13.02 -8.81
N LEU A 374 35.41 -12.39 -7.88
CA LEU A 374 35.34 -10.94 -7.66
C LEU A 374 35.84 -10.11 -8.85
N ILE A 375 36.75 -10.66 -9.66
CA ILE A 375 37.35 -9.95 -10.82
C ILE A 375 36.48 -10.09 -12.08
N ARG A 376 35.73 -11.20 -12.23
CA ARG A 376 34.92 -11.45 -13.45
C ARG A 376 33.54 -10.79 -13.44
N ILE A 377 32.95 -10.50 -12.28
CA ILE A 377 31.65 -9.81 -12.19
C ILE A 377 31.74 -8.39 -12.80
N ASN A 378 32.86 -7.68 -12.58
CA ASN A 378 33.04 -6.31 -13.05
C ASN A 378 33.09 -6.15 -14.59
N ALA A 379 33.21 -7.26 -15.33
CA ALA A 379 33.27 -7.25 -16.80
C ALA A 379 31.90 -7.48 -17.49
N TYR A 380 30.92 -8.07 -16.81
CA TYR A 380 29.58 -8.31 -17.37
C TYR A 380 28.58 -7.17 -17.11
N CYS A 381 28.92 -6.21 -16.25
CA CYS A 381 28.11 -4.99 -16.04
C CYS A 381 28.15 -3.99 -17.22
N THR A 382 28.97 -4.24 -18.24
CA THR A 382 29.25 -3.29 -19.33
C THR A 382 28.45 -3.58 -20.61
N LEU A 383 27.13 -3.76 -20.50
CA LEU A 383 26.21 -3.72 -21.65
C LEU A 383 24.95 -2.90 -21.35
N ALA A 384 25.19 -1.61 -21.12
CA ALA A 384 24.21 -0.68 -20.56
C ALA A 384 23.10 -0.24 -21.53
N ARG A 385 21.85 -0.26 -21.06
CA ARG A 385 20.77 0.61 -21.57
C ARG A 385 20.60 1.82 -20.64
N SER A 386 21.33 2.88 -20.97
CA SER A 386 21.04 4.30 -20.67
C SER A 386 20.51 4.70 -19.28
N GLY A 387 21.38 5.35 -18.50
CA GLY A 387 21.03 6.70 -18.00
C GLY A 387 20.32 6.84 -16.65
N LYS A 388 20.36 5.85 -15.76
CA LYS A 388 19.99 6.03 -14.34
C LYS A 388 21.16 5.64 -13.44
N CYS A 389 21.34 6.36 -12.33
CA CYS A 389 22.35 6.03 -11.32
C CYS A 389 22.06 4.62 -10.78
N GLU A 390 22.96 3.66 -11.01
CA GLU A 390 22.69 2.25 -10.74
C GLU A 390 22.89 1.94 -9.25
N ILE A 391 21.82 2.12 -8.47
CA ILE A 391 21.82 1.88 -7.03
C ILE A 391 22.23 0.42 -6.76
N SER A 392 23.32 0.23 -6.02
CA SER A 392 23.81 -1.11 -5.68
C SER A 392 22.94 -1.75 -4.61
N TYR A 393 22.61 -3.04 -4.76
CA TYR A 393 21.87 -3.77 -3.72
C TYR A 393 22.67 -3.88 -2.42
N ILE A 394 24.01 -3.87 -2.51
CA ILE A 394 24.91 -3.91 -1.35
C ILE A 394 24.69 -2.66 -0.49
N GLU A 395 24.59 -1.47 -1.11
CA GLU A 395 24.33 -0.22 -0.39
C GLU A 395 22.96 -0.27 0.32
N ILE A 396 21.93 -0.82 -0.33
CA ILE A 396 20.60 -1.00 0.28
C ILE A 396 20.67 -1.89 1.53
N VAL A 397 21.38 -3.01 1.46
CA VAL A 397 21.59 -3.94 2.59
C VAL A 397 22.40 -3.28 3.71
N GLU A 398 23.47 -2.53 3.39
CA GLU A 398 24.28 -1.79 4.37
C GLU A 398 23.44 -0.74 5.13
N LYS A 399 22.54 -0.04 4.44
CA LYS A 399 21.68 0.98 5.07
C LYS A 399 20.67 0.31 6.02
N PHE A 400 20.04 -0.80 5.63
CA PHE A 400 19.20 -1.57 6.55
C PHE A 400 19.97 -2.13 7.74
N LYS A 401 21.18 -2.67 7.53
CA LYS A 401 22.03 -3.15 8.62
C LYS A 401 22.33 -2.03 9.61
N THR A 402 22.69 -0.85 9.12
CA THR A 402 22.95 0.33 9.96
C THR A 402 21.68 0.82 10.68
N ALA A 403 20.50 0.66 10.08
CA ALA A 403 19.22 0.95 10.73
C ALA A 403 18.96 -0.01 11.92
N LEU A 404 19.17 -1.32 11.71
CA LEU A 404 19.01 -2.34 12.75
C LEU A 404 19.97 -2.13 13.93
N GLU A 405 21.27 -1.90 13.68
CA GLU A 405 22.29 -1.56 14.70
C GLU A 405 21.96 -0.30 15.52
N CYS A 406 21.11 0.59 14.98
CA CYS A 406 20.62 1.77 15.67
C CYS A 406 19.30 1.49 16.44
N TYR A 407 18.39 0.69 15.88
CA TYR A 407 17.12 0.31 16.53
C TYR A 407 17.32 -0.61 17.75
N GLU A 408 18.25 -1.57 17.68
CA GLU A 408 18.57 -2.52 18.78
C GLU A 408 18.81 -1.82 20.14
N ARG A 409 19.28 -0.56 20.10
CA ARG A 409 19.55 0.27 21.27
C ARG A 409 18.30 0.77 22.01
N PHE A 410 17.11 0.56 21.44
CA PHE A 410 15.83 1.07 21.94
C PHE A 410 14.83 -0.07 22.10
N SER A 411 14.77 -0.70 23.28
CA SER A 411 13.90 -1.89 23.49
C SER A 411 12.40 -1.67 23.19
N PHE A 412 11.90 -0.43 23.16
CA PHE A 412 10.53 -0.14 22.73
C PHE A 412 10.32 -0.22 21.20
N THR A 413 11.38 -0.19 20.39
CA THR A 413 11.31 -0.29 18.92
C THR A 413 11.34 -1.72 18.38
N ALA A 414 11.27 -2.75 19.23
CA ALA A 414 11.37 -4.16 18.80
C ALA A 414 10.42 -4.53 17.63
N TRP A 415 9.21 -3.98 17.58
CA TRP A 415 8.30 -4.16 16.43
C TRP A 415 8.81 -3.50 15.14
N ILE A 416 9.39 -2.30 15.23
CA ILE A 416 9.96 -1.56 14.10
C ILE A 416 11.24 -2.25 13.61
N GLU A 417 12.07 -2.72 14.52
CA GLU A 417 13.26 -3.53 14.25
C GLU A 417 12.90 -4.82 13.49
N TYR A 418 11.88 -5.55 13.97
CA TYR A 418 11.34 -6.73 13.28
C TYR A 418 10.86 -6.39 11.86
N GLU A 419 10.07 -5.33 11.67
CA GLU A 419 9.64 -4.94 10.33
C GLU A 419 10.82 -4.53 9.43
N CYS A 420 11.80 -3.80 9.98
CA CYS A 420 13.02 -3.39 9.27
C CYS A 420 13.83 -4.61 8.81
N MET A 421 13.92 -5.65 9.65
CA MET A 421 14.54 -6.93 9.31
C MET A 421 13.79 -7.65 8.19
N MET A 422 12.45 -7.71 8.24
CA MET A 422 11.64 -8.33 7.18
C MET A 422 11.77 -7.57 5.84
N LYS A 423 11.82 -6.22 5.88
CA LYS A 423 12.09 -5.37 4.71
C LYS A 423 13.51 -5.60 4.17
N ALA A 424 14.52 -5.74 5.03
CA ALA A 424 15.88 -6.09 4.62
C ALA A 424 15.98 -7.46 3.94
N ALA A 425 15.34 -8.48 4.51
CA ALA A 425 15.26 -9.81 3.90
C ALA A 425 14.56 -9.79 2.52
N SER A 426 13.57 -8.91 2.32
CA SER A 426 12.88 -8.77 1.04
C SER A 426 13.81 -8.33 -0.12
N VAL A 427 14.95 -7.68 0.15
CA VAL A 427 15.93 -7.28 -0.87
C VAL A 427 16.43 -8.48 -1.67
N PHE A 428 16.73 -9.60 -1.00
CA PHE A 428 17.18 -10.83 -1.64
C PHE A 428 16.09 -11.46 -2.51
N ARG A 429 14.82 -11.32 -2.13
CA ARG A 429 13.66 -11.71 -2.96
C ARG A 429 13.59 -10.89 -4.25
N TYR A 430 13.75 -9.57 -4.19
CA TYR A 430 13.77 -8.73 -5.40
C TYR A 430 15.03 -8.93 -6.27
N GLN A 431 16.17 -9.33 -5.70
CA GLN A 431 17.36 -9.74 -6.45
C GLN A 431 17.33 -11.20 -6.95
N HIS A 432 16.32 -12.00 -6.58
CA HIS A 432 16.28 -13.47 -6.78
C HIS A 432 17.46 -14.26 -6.16
N LEU A 433 18.21 -13.67 -5.21
CA LEU A 433 19.41 -14.24 -4.58
C LEU A 433 19.06 -15.15 -3.37
N TYR A 434 18.15 -16.11 -3.58
CA TYR A 434 17.69 -16.99 -2.48
C TYR A 434 18.79 -17.90 -1.91
N VAL A 435 19.79 -18.26 -2.72
CA VAL A 435 20.92 -19.12 -2.30
C VAL A 435 21.82 -18.42 -1.28
N ASP A 436 21.95 -17.09 -1.35
CA ASP A 436 22.82 -16.33 -0.45
C ASP A 436 22.20 -16.13 0.94
N MET A 437 20.87 -16.22 1.06
CA MET A 437 20.18 -16.13 2.37
C MET A 437 20.45 -17.34 3.27
N GLU A 438 20.72 -18.52 2.72
CA GLU A 438 21.06 -19.73 3.50
C GLU A 438 22.53 -19.72 4.01
N ALA A 439 23.31 -18.71 3.62
CA ALA A 439 24.75 -18.61 3.90
C ALA A 439 25.16 -17.46 4.85
N CYS A 440 24.19 -16.74 5.42
CA CYS A 440 24.39 -15.61 6.35
C CYS A 440 24.05 -15.99 7.80
#